data_AF-A0A8J7ZGI7-F1
#
_entry.id   AF-A0A8J7ZGI7-F1
#
_cell.length_a   1.000
_cell.length_b   1.000
_cell.length_c   1.000
_cell.angle_alpha   90.00
_cell.angle_beta   90.00
_cell.angle_gamma   90.00
#
_symmetry.space_group_name_H-M   'P 1'
#
loop_
_entity.id
_entity.type
_entity.pdbx_description
1 polymer ?
#
loop_
_entity_poly.entity_id
_entity_poly.type
_entity_poly.pdbx_seq_one_letter_code
_entity_poly.pdbx_strand_id
1 'polypeptide(L)'
;MDKPRVVEIYQKARKDFEDFVGECPEDYKVLIFIDPDLHTSLYKVMELGGSPHAVLSQEMIESLRKTRTQDYLADECISIFPSKPTMIYLSLPFELEDSPERDFALRIMFIHAFAHAYFAEKSASNESNIQTEIYRMDMIIKELIMNNAFGLKEDRNITWGLPYFQDMVAVIRLLSTFGVQEFYVPPETSRKVSLFQNFMLEIITYLNKRAELLKKKNLTGLIMEAFANYIHQNIAEKILESGEYNITEVPRLLKPIYGPPINKLSYSLLTKAFEEITDQPREIIKQALTLQSDLDLLNKIGGSAQSRRVIKDLRESLQASNVYWHADTSGYWRKTWNIYENVWDQLDDYVKFVVKHQCTNVGQWFEGSKAFQFFGYVKVDSKPIYVFEIDDESVSLEQLLILHNHSLLYRQEFIMPTPGFPDVIMFKKMDRMVVGTLLTVGRLEDDPISPWDIPIYTRAIDISKELLDFINQKKQEEAEAEETGRTSEALYGAPGTRKKVDYSHLKKMSQSKIASVRVLIDEIVNQQEGT
;
A
#
# COMPACT_ATOMS: atom_id res chain seq x y z
N MET A 1 7.11 9.24 45.40
CA MET A 1 6.78 8.15 44.46
C MET A 1 7.95 8.05 43.51
N ASP A 2 8.65 6.92 43.52
CA ASP A 2 9.77 6.68 42.61
C ASP A 2 9.25 6.71 41.17
N LYS A 3 10.03 7.31 40.26
CA LYS A 3 9.65 7.35 38.84
C LYS A 3 9.69 5.92 38.29
N PRO A 4 8.73 5.51 37.43
CA PRO A 4 8.82 4.21 36.76
C PRO A 4 10.14 4.09 35.99
N ARG A 5 10.81 2.92 36.05
CA ARG A 5 12.12 2.68 35.42
C ARG A 5 12.17 3.10 33.94
N VAL A 6 11.09 2.85 33.19
CA VAL A 6 10.94 3.27 31.80
C VAL A 6 11.07 4.78 31.62
N VAL A 7 10.55 5.58 32.56
CA VAL A 7 10.66 7.06 32.53
C VAL A 7 12.11 7.49 32.76
N GLU A 8 12.86 6.80 33.63
CA GLU A 8 14.28 7.09 33.84
C GLU A 8 15.11 6.80 32.59
N ILE A 9 14.87 5.65 31.94
CA ILE A 9 15.53 5.26 30.69
C ILE A 9 15.22 6.25 29.58
N TYR A 10 13.96 6.67 29.45
CA TYR A 10 13.55 7.73 28.54
C TYR A 10 14.31 9.04 28.77
N GLN A 11 14.47 9.46 30.04
CA GLN A 11 15.23 10.68 30.38
C GLN A 11 16.72 10.55 30.03
N LYS A 12 17.32 9.38 30.26
CA LYS A 12 18.70 9.10 29.83
C LYS A 12 18.84 9.16 28.31
N ALA A 13 17.95 8.47 27.58
CA ALA A 13 17.95 8.44 26.12
C ALA A 13 17.83 9.86 25.51
N ARG A 14 16.98 10.72 26.08
CA ARG A 14 16.87 12.13 25.66
C ARG A 14 18.18 12.86 25.86
N LYS A 15 18.81 12.70 27.03
CA LYS A 15 20.08 13.35 27.33
C LYS A 15 21.18 12.92 26.35
N ASP A 16 21.32 11.62 26.07
CA ASP A 16 22.35 11.15 25.13
C ASP A 16 22.11 11.68 23.71
N PHE A 17 20.84 11.75 23.30
CA PHE A 17 20.44 12.31 22.03
C PHE A 17 20.81 13.80 21.96
N GLU A 18 20.45 14.59 22.96
CA GLU A 18 20.78 16.01 23.06
C GLU A 18 22.30 16.25 23.08
N ASP A 19 23.06 15.46 23.86
CA ASP A 19 24.51 15.57 23.93
C ASP A 19 25.16 15.28 22.56
N PHE A 20 24.64 14.30 21.81
CA PHE A 20 25.15 13.93 20.48
C PHE A 20 24.73 14.92 19.39
N VAL A 21 23.42 15.15 19.25
CA VAL A 21 22.79 15.92 18.16
C VAL A 21 22.87 17.43 18.41
N GLY A 22 22.82 17.85 19.68
CA GLY A 22 22.81 19.25 20.12
C GLY A 22 21.44 19.76 20.59
N GLU A 23 20.36 19.07 20.21
CA GLU A 23 19.00 19.33 20.66
C GLU A 23 18.18 18.03 20.60
N CYS A 24 17.02 18.01 21.27
CA CYS A 24 16.05 16.91 21.18
C CYS A 24 14.84 17.30 20.33
N PRO A 25 14.15 16.33 19.70
CA PRO A 25 12.84 16.58 19.12
C PRO A 25 11.84 16.97 20.22
N GLU A 26 10.85 17.77 19.85
CA GLU A 26 9.78 18.20 20.77
C GLU A 26 8.38 17.86 20.24
N ASP A 27 8.19 17.72 18.93
CA ASP A 27 6.88 17.47 18.31
C ASP A 27 6.62 15.97 18.10
N TYR A 28 6.48 15.20 19.18
CA TYR A 28 6.14 13.77 19.11
C TYR A 28 5.25 13.27 20.26
N LYS A 29 4.63 12.11 20.05
CA LYS A 29 3.85 11.36 21.04
C LYS A 29 4.34 9.92 21.09
N VAL A 30 4.52 9.40 22.30
CA VAL A 30 4.89 7.99 22.52
C VAL A 30 3.71 7.26 23.12
N LEU A 31 3.27 6.19 22.45
CA LEU A 31 2.33 5.23 22.98
C LEU A 31 3.07 3.91 23.23
N ILE A 32 3.03 3.47 24.48
CA ILE A 32 3.70 2.25 24.92
C ILE A 32 2.65 1.15 25.10
N PHE A 33 2.79 0.07 24.35
CA PHE A 33 1.92 -1.09 24.40
C PHE A 33 2.38 -2.07 25.48
N ILE A 34 1.44 -2.43 26.35
CA ILE A 34 1.61 -3.51 27.32
C ILE A 34 1.32 -4.88 26.68
N ASP A 35 0.58 -4.88 25.58
CA ASP A 35 0.25 -6.07 24.83
C ASP A 35 0.91 -5.99 23.45
N PRO A 36 1.97 -6.77 23.17
CA PRO A 36 2.65 -6.80 21.87
C PRO A 36 1.71 -7.15 20.70
N ASP A 37 0.62 -7.89 20.92
CA ASP A 37 -0.33 -8.25 19.86
C ASP A 37 -1.09 -7.02 19.34
N LEU A 38 -1.37 -6.07 20.23
CA LEU A 38 -1.99 -4.80 19.86
C LEU A 38 -1.05 -3.94 19.02
N HIS A 39 0.23 -3.92 19.35
CA HIS A 39 1.23 -3.20 18.55
C HIS A 39 1.41 -3.84 17.17
N THR A 40 1.57 -5.16 17.10
CA THR A 40 1.66 -5.90 15.82
C THR A 40 0.47 -5.61 14.91
N SER A 41 -0.72 -5.48 15.50
CA SER A 41 -1.93 -5.13 14.74
C SER A 41 -1.88 -3.71 14.17
N LEU A 42 -1.42 -2.76 14.98
CA LEU A 42 -1.27 -1.38 14.55
C LEU A 42 -0.20 -1.27 13.46
N TYR A 43 0.92 -1.96 13.62
CA TYR A 43 1.99 -2.01 12.63
C TYR A 43 1.44 -2.44 11.26
N LYS A 44 0.73 -3.56 11.21
CA LYS A 44 0.13 -4.04 9.95
C LYS A 44 -0.90 -3.09 9.36
N VAL A 45 -1.67 -2.37 10.20
CA VAL A 45 -2.59 -1.33 9.73
C VAL A 45 -1.82 -0.20 9.06
N MET A 46 -0.69 0.22 9.64
CA MET A 46 0.18 1.22 9.05
C MET A 46 0.84 0.73 7.76
N GLU A 47 1.31 -0.52 7.73
CA GLU A 47 1.92 -1.14 6.56
C GLU A 47 0.94 -1.23 5.38
N LEU A 48 -0.26 -1.76 5.61
CA LEU A 48 -1.27 -1.97 4.56
C LEU A 48 -2.03 -0.69 4.19
N GLY A 49 -2.32 0.15 5.19
CA GLY A 49 -3.19 1.32 5.04
C GLY A 49 -2.44 2.65 4.86
N GLY A 50 -1.14 2.66 5.19
CA GLY A 50 -0.28 3.84 5.15
C GLY A 50 -0.49 4.83 6.31
N SER A 51 -1.38 4.54 7.27
CA SER A 51 -1.71 5.40 8.40
C SER A 51 -2.34 4.60 9.55
N PRO A 52 -2.11 4.99 10.83
CA PRO A 52 -2.76 4.38 12.00
C PRO A 52 -4.29 4.37 11.98
N HIS A 53 -4.90 5.30 11.23
CA HIS A 53 -6.35 5.43 11.11
C HIS A 53 -6.91 4.98 9.75
N ALA A 54 -6.05 4.44 8.89
CA ALA A 54 -6.46 3.95 7.59
C ALA A 54 -7.55 2.87 7.74
N VAL A 55 -8.61 3.01 6.94
CA VAL A 55 -9.67 2.01 6.86
C VAL A 55 -9.16 0.82 6.06
N LEU A 56 -9.30 -0.38 6.60
CA LEU A 56 -8.98 -1.62 5.92
C LEU A 56 -10.26 -2.33 5.52
N SER A 57 -10.20 -3.16 4.47
CA SER A 57 -11.30 -4.05 4.12
C SER A 57 -11.52 -5.10 5.20
N GLN A 58 -12.70 -5.69 5.22
CA GLN A 58 -13.07 -6.75 6.14
C GLN A 58 -12.16 -7.98 5.98
N GLU A 59 -11.81 -8.34 4.74
CA GLU A 59 -10.86 -9.41 4.45
C GLU A 59 -9.48 -9.13 5.06
N MET A 60 -8.98 -7.90 4.90
CA MET A 60 -7.72 -7.48 5.55
C MET A 60 -7.84 -7.60 7.06
N ILE A 61 -8.94 -7.11 7.67
CA ILE A 61 -9.17 -7.21 9.11
C ILE A 61 -9.22 -8.67 9.58
N GLU A 62 -9.85 -9.56 8.83
CA GLU A 62 -9.90 -11.00 9.15
C GLU A 62 -8.53 -11.66 9.02
N SER A 63 -7.76 -11.32 7.99
CA SER A 63 -6.36 -11.74 7.85
C SER A 63 -5.51 -11.23 9.02
N LEU A 64 -5.68 -9.98 9.43
CA LEU A 64 -5.04 -9.43 10.62
C LEU A 64 -5.41 -10.22 11.89
N ARG A 65 -6.69 -10.54 12.08
CA ARG A 65 -7.16 -11.34 13.22
C ARG A 65 -6.57 -12.75 13.21
N LYS A 66 -6.51 -13.40 12.05
CA LYS A 66 -5.90 -14.73 11.89
C LYS A 66 -4.39 -14.68 12.13
N THR A 67 -3.71 -13.64 11.65
CA THR A 67 -2.26 -13.49 11.83
C THR A 67 -1.86 -13.05 13.24
N ARG A 68 -2.77 -12.57 14.09
CA ARG A 68 -2.53 -12.45 15.55
C ARG A 68 -2.34 -13.81 16.22
N THR A 69 -2.91 -14.86 15.64
CA THR A 69 -2.83 -16.22 16.20
C THR A 69 -1.67 -17.04 15.64
N GLN A 70 -0.82 -16.44 14.80
CA GLN A 70 0.30 -17.11 14.18
C GLN A 70 1.59 -16.32 14.43
N ASP A 71 2.58 -16.95 15.06
CA ASP A 71 3.90 -16.42 15.45
C ASP A 71 4.82 -16.01 14.27
N TYR A 72 4.29 -15.61 13.11
CA TYR A 72 5.06 -15.50 11.86
C TYR A 72 5.75 -14.17 11.61
N LEU A 73 5.60 -13.16 12.45
CA LEU A 73 6.29 -11.88 12.27
C LEU A 73 7.33 -11.70 13.36
N ALA A 74 8.50 -11.17 12.97
CA ALA A 74 9.43 -10.65 13.95
C ALA A 74 8.68 -9.59 14.76
N ASP A 75 8.67 -9.74 16.09
CA ASP A 75 8.04 -8.78 16.99
C ASP A 75 8.64 -7.41 16.72
N GLU A 76 7.97 -6.60 15.89
CA GLU A 76 8.35 -5.22 15.75
C GLU A 76 8.22 -4.58 17.12
N CYS A 77 9.34 -4.12 17.66
CA CYS A 77 9.36 -3.51 18.98
C CYS A 77 9.14 -1.99 18.91
N ILE A 78 9.24 -1.42 17.70
CA ILE A 78 9.00 0.00 17.39
C ILE A 78 8.29 0.11 16.05
N SER A 79 7.22 0.90 15.98
CA SER A 79 6.69 1.39 14.71
C SER A 79 6.50 2.91 14.77
N ILE A 80 6.82 3.59 13.67
CA ILE A 80 6.86 5.05 13.64
C ILE A 80 6.00 5.55 12.50
N PHE A 81 5.07 6.44 12.83
CA PHE A 81 4.32 7.17 11.83
C PHE A 81 4.84 8.61 11.80
N PRO A 82 5.56 9.02 10.73
CA PRO A 82 6.35 10.24 10.71
C PRO A 82 5.50 11.48 10.42
N SER A 83 4.44 11.71 11.21
CA SER A 83 3.60 12.93 11.17
C SER A 83 4.14 14.06 12.06
N LYS A 84 3.38 15.14 12.18
CA LYS A 84 3.58 16.27 13.09
C LYS A 84 2.34 16.45 13.99
N PRO A 85 2.37 16.05 15.27
CA PRO A 85 3.47 15.38 15.96
C PRO A 85 3.77 13.98 15.40
N THR A 86 5.02 13.53 15.52
CA THR A 86 5.41 12.15 15.18
C THR A 86 4.77 11.19 16.16
N MET A 87 4.16 10.11 15.66
CA MET A 87 3.55 9.09 16.51
C MET A 87 4.49 7.90 16.60
N ILE A 88 4.97 7.64 17.82
CA ILE A 88 5.89 6.57 18.16
C ILE A 88 5.10 5.49 18.91
N TYR A 89 5.15 4.27 18.41
CA TYR A 89 4.51 3.10 18.99
C TYR A 89 5.59 2.10 19.43
N LEU A 90 5.65 1.80 20.74
CA LEU A 90 6.67 0.92 21.31
C LEU A 90 5.99 -0.24 22.02
N SER A 91 6.42 -1.47 21.75
CA SER A 91 6.08 -2.62 22.60
C SER A 91 7.10 -2.74 23.73
N LEU A 92 6.60 -2.81 24.96
CA LEU A 92 7.47 -3.20 26.07
C LEU A 92 7.74 -4.70 25.98
N PRO A 93 9.01 -5.12 26.12
CA PRO A 93 9.33 -6.53 26.20
C PRO A 93 9.00 -7.05 27.60
N PHE A 94 7.84 -7.70 27.75
CA PHE A 94 7.41 -8.31 29.01
C PHE A 94 8.20 -9.58 29.37
N GLU A 95 8.91 -10.16 28.41
CA GLU A 95 9.68 -11.39 28.61
C GLU A 95 10.91 -11.23 29.51
N LEU A 96 11.34 -9.99 29.79
CA LEU A 96 12.53 -9.72 30.61
C LEU A 96 12.16 -8.98 31.90
N GLU A 97 12.39 -9.63 33.03
CA GLU A 97 12.54 -8.95 34.33
C GLU A 97 13.51 -7.77 34.18
N ASP A 98 13.37 -6.74 35.04
CA ASP A 98 14.23 -5.55 35.01
C ASP A 98 15.71 -5.99 34.98
N SER A 99 16.38 -5.75 33.85
CA SER A 99 17.73 -6.23 33.57
C SER A 99 18.52 -5.18 32.79
N PRO A 100 19.86 -5.16 32.92
CA PRO A 100 20.70 -4.24 32.17
C PRO A 100 20.53 -4.35 30.65
N GLU A 101 20.29 -5.55 30.13
CA GLU A 101 20.05 -5.79 28.70
C GLU A 101 18.74 -5.14 28.23
N ARG A 102 17.65 -5.30 28.99
CA ARG A 102 16.38 -4.64 28.71
C ARG A 102 16.50 -3.12 28.79
N ASP A 103 17.19 -2.61 29.80
CA ASP A 103 17.37 -1.16 29.98
C ASP A 103 18.15 -0.54 28.82
N PHE A 104 19.23 -1.19 28.40
CA PHE A 104 19.99 -0.79 27.21
C PHE A 104 19.13 -0.85 25.95
N ALA A 105 18.41 -1.95 25.74
CA ALA A 105 17.52 -2.10 24.59
C ALA A 105 16.46 -0.99 24.53
N LEU A 106 15.75 -0.72 25.63
CA LEU A 106 14.76 0.35 25.71
C LEU A 106 15.39 1.72 25.44
N ARG A 107 16.60 1.98 25.95
CA ARG A 107 17.32 3.23 25.71
C ARG A 107 17.62 3.43 24.23
N ILE A 108 18.16 2.41 23.55
CA ILE A 108 18.44 2.45 22.11
C ILE A 108 17.15 2.59 21.30
N MET A 109 16.09 1.90 21.69
CA MET A 109 14.77 2.02 21.05
C MET A 109 14.26 3.47 21.11
N PHE A 110 14.34 4.12 22.28
CA PHE A 110 13.99 5.53 22.41
C PHE A 110 14.87 6.43 21.55
N ILE A 111 16.19 6.24 21.54
CA ILE A 111 17.12 7.03 20.72
C ILE A 111 16.79 6.89 19.23
N HIS A 112 16.54 5.68 18.75
CA HIS A 112 16.13 5.42 17.38
C HIS A 112 14.82 6.15 17.05
N ALA A 113 13.81 6.06 17.92
CA ALA A 113 12.53 6.73 17.73
C ALA A 113 12.65 8.27 17.79
N PHE A 114 13.52 8.82 18.64
CA PHE A 114 13.83 10.26 18.67
C PHE A 114 14.50 10.71 17.38
N ALA A 115 15.38 9.91 16.79
CA ALA A 115 16.02 10.26 15.53
C ALA A 115 14.99 10.41 14.40
N HIS A 116 14.02 9.51 14.33
CA HIS A 116 12.90 9.62 13.39
C HIS A 116 12.01 10.84 13.68
N ALA A 117 11.66 11.09 14.94
CA ALA A 117 10.88 12.28 15.31
C ALA A 117 11.62 13.58 14.96
N TYR A 118 12.93 13.61 15.18
CA TYR A 118 13.77 14.76 14.85
C TYR A 118 13.89 14.96 13.34
N PHE A 119 14.01 13.87 12.57
CA PHE A 119 13.94 13.94 11.11
C PHE A 119 12.59 14.49 10.64
N ALA A 120 11.47 14.00 11.18
CA ALA A 120 10.15 14.48 10.82
C ALA A 120 9.94 15.97 11.17
N GLU A 121 10.50 16.45 12.28
CA GLU A 121 10.42 17.85 12.71
C GLU A 121 11.26 18.78 11.82
N LYS A 122 12.50 18.38 11.51
CA LYS A 122 13.54 19.29 10.95
C LYS A 122 13.87 19.05 9.46
N SER A 123 13.46 17.93 8.88
CA SER A 123 13.79 17.57 7.50
C SER A 123 13.19 18.57 6.49
N ALA A 124 13.92 18.80 5.40
CA ALA A 124 13.45 19.54 4.24
C ALA A 124 12.42 18.76 3.40
N SER A 125 12.26 17.45 3.65
CA SER A 125 11.25 16.62 2.98
C SER A 125 9.83 17.06 3.33
N ASN A 126 8.92 16.94 2.36
CA ASN A 126 7.50 17.20 2.58
C ASN A 126 6.74 16.02 3.22
N GLU A 127 7.41 14.88 3.46
CA GLU A 127 6.77 13.65 3.93
C GLU A 127 5.90 13.89 5.15
N SER A 128 6.45 14.46 6.22
CA SER A 128 5.74 14.56 7.49
C SER A 128 4.54 15.50 7.45
N ASN A 129 4.61 16.55 6.64
CA ASN A 129 3.48 17.44 6.41
C ASN A 129 2.36 16.68 5.67
N ILE A 130 2.71 15.90 4.64
CA ILE A 130 1.74 15.10 3.89
C ILE A 130 1.14 13.99 4.74
N GLN A 131 1.95 13.28 5.52
CA GLN A 131 1.49 12.22 6.43
C GLN A 131 0.53 12.77 7.50
N THR A 132 0.76 13.99 7.99
CA THR A 132 -0.14 14.68 8.92
C THR A 132 -1.51 14.95 8.28
N GLU A 133 -1.54 15.40 7.03
CA GLU A 133 -2.79 15.63 6.30
C GLU A 133 -3.50 14.31 5.98
N ILE A 134 -2.77 13.27 5.57
CA ILE A 134 -3.33 11.92 5.35
C ILE A 134 -3.95 11.38 6.64
N TYR A 135 -3.26 11.52 7.78
CA TYR A 135 -3.76 11.12 9.08
C TYR A 135 -5.08 11.82 9.43
N ARG A 136 -5.15 13.14 9.24
CA ARG A 136 -6.38 13.92 9.46
C ARG A 136 -7.52 13.46 8.56
N MET A 137 -7.25 13.20 7.28
CA MET A 137 -8.25 12.68 6.35
C MET A 137 -8.73 11.30 6.74
N ASP A 138 -7.83 10.40 7.12
CA ASP A 138 -8.17 9.03 7.53
C ASP A 138 -9.00 9.04 8.83
N MET A 139 -8.74 9.97 9.75
CA MET A 139 -9.62 10.19 10.91
C MET A 139 -11.03 10.61 10.48
N ILE A 140 -11.16 11.62 9.61
CA ILE A 140 -12.47 12.09 9.14
C ILE A 140 -13.22 10.98 8.42
N ILE A 141 -12.56 10.24 7.53
CA ILE A 141 -13.12 9.08 6.82
C ILE A 141 -13.64 8.04 7.82
N LYS A 142 -12.86 7.73 8.85
CA LYS A 142 -13.26 6.77 9.88
C LYS A 142 -14.49 7.24 10.66
N GLU A 143 -14.55 8.52 11.05
CA GLU A 143 -15.73 9.10 11.71
C GLU A 143 -16.97 9.10 10.81
N LEU A 144 -16.82 9.43 9.53
CA LEU A 144 -17.90 9.36 8.54
C LEU A 144 -18.47 7.94 8.44
N ILE A 145 -17.61 6.92 8.40
CA ILE A 145 -18.04 5.52 8.41
C ILE A 145 -18.78 5.19 9.69
N MET A 146 -18.22 5.51 10.87
CA MET A 146 -18.84 5.17 12.15
C MET A 146 -20.22 5.81 12.30
N ASN A 147 -20.36 7.09 11.95
CA ASN A 147 -21.63 7.82 12.04
C ASN A 147 -22.70 7.21 11.12
N ASN A 148 -22.33 6.84 9.89
CA ASN A 148 -23.29 6.26 8.94
C ASN A 148 -23.62 4.79 9.26
N ALA A 149 -22.64 4.01 9.70
CA ALA A 149 -22.85 2.63 10.14
C ALA A 149 -23.73 2.56 11.40
N PHE A 150 -23.56 3.52 12.32
CA PHE A 150 -24.38 3.63 13.53
C PHE A 150 -25.85 3.89 13.20
N GLY A 151 -26.15 4.81 12.27
CA GLY A 151 -27.52 5.06 11.82
C GLY A 151 -28.20 3.81 11.23
N LEU A 152 -27.47 3.00 10.44
CA LEU A 152 -28.01 1.73 9.92
C LEU A 152 -28.27 0.68 11.02
N LYS A 153 -27.44 0.67 12.07
CA LYS A 153 -27.57 -0.28 13.18
C LYS A 153 -28.75 0.08 14.07
N GLU A 154 -28.96 1.35 14.39
CA GLU A 154 -30.10 1.80 15.21
C GLU A 154 -31.44 1.66 14.48
N ASP A 155 -31.51 1.98 13.18
CA ASP A 155 -32.77 1.99 12.43
C ASP A 155 -33.22 0.58 11.99
N ARG A 156 -32.27 -0.34 11.74
CA ARG A 156 -32.56 -1.61 11.04
C ARG A 156 -31.89 -2.86 11.62
N ASN A 157 -31.10 -2.71 12.70
CA ASN A 157 -30.33 -3.80 13.32
C ASN A 157 -29.46 -4.60 12.33
N ILE A 158 -28.88 -3.90 11.34
CA ILE A 158 -28.10 -4.51 10.26
C ILE A 158 -26.66 -4.74 10.74
N THR A 159 -26.28 -6.00 10.96
CA THR A 159 -24.93 -6.39 11.42
C THR A 159 -23.86 -6.26 10.33
N TRP A 160 -24.25 -6.25 9.07
CA TRP A 160 -23.37 -6.09 7.92
C TRP A 160 -22.99 -4.65 7.57
N GLY A 161 -23.64 -3.64 8.17
CA GLY A 161 -23.52 -2.25 7.72
C GLY A 161 -22.09 -1.70 7.84
N LEU A 162 -21.41 -1.97 8.95
CA LEU A 162 -20.04 -1.50 9.17
C LEU A 162 -19.03 -2.14 8.21
N PRO A 163 -18.95 -3.48 8.08
CA PRO A 163 -18.03 -4.09 7.11
C PRO A 163 -18.28 -3.61 5.67
N TYR A 164 -19.53 -3.32 5.30
CA TYR A 164 -19.90 -2.85 3.97
C TYR A 164 -19.33 -1.45 3.68
N PHE A 165 -19.47 -0.51 4.60
CA PHE A 165 -18.84 0.81 4.46
C PHE A 165 -17.31 0.73 4.45
N GLN A 166 -16.71 -0.16 5.25
CA GLN A 166 -15.26 -0.36 5.28
C GLN A 166 -14.73 -0.87 3.93
N ASP A 167 -15.34 -1.90 3.36
CA ASP A 167 -14.96 -2.44 2.06
C ASP A 167 -15.13 -1.41 0.95
N MET A 168 -16.25 -0.68 0.97
CA MET A 168 -16.52 0.34 -0.02
C MET A 168 -15.48 1.47 0.01
N VAL A 169 -15.13 1.98 1.20
CA VAL A 169 -14.08 3.00 1.36
C VAL A 169 -12.71 2.47 0.95
N ALA A 170 -12.38 1.22 1.31
CA ALA A 170 -11.11 0.59 0.96
C ALA A 170 -10.95 0.47 -0.57
N VAL A 171 -12.01 0.06 -1.29
CA VAL A 171 -12.03 0.01 -2.75
C VAL A 171 -11.87 1.41 -3.34
N ILE A 172 -12.69 2.39 -2.94
CA ILE A 172 -12.60 3.75 -3.49
C ILE A 172 -11.20 4.33 -3.24
N ARG A 173 -10.59 4.09 -2.08
CA ARG A 173 -9.23 4.56 -1.76
C ARG A 173 -8.21 4.03 -2.75
N LEU A 174 -8.28 2.72 -3.05
CA LEU A 174 -7.40 2.08 -4.02
C LEU A 174 -7.57 2.72 -5.40
N LEU A 175 -8.81 2.87 -5.85
CA LEU A 175 -9.14 3.45 -7.15
C LEU A 175 -8.71 4.92 -7.27
N SER A 176 -9.00 5.74 -6.27
CA SER A 176 -8.57 7.14 -6.20
C SER A 176 -7.04 7.25 -6.26
N THR A 177 -6.31 6.40 -5.53
CA THR A 177 -4.83 6.36 -5.55
C THR A 177 -4.32 6.12 -6.97
N PHE A 178 -4.99 5.25 -7.71
CA PHE A 178 -4.68 4.94 -9.09
C PHE A 178 -5.25 5.91 -10.14
N GLY A 179 -5.88 7.00 -9.72
CA GLY A 179 -6.35 8.07 -10.60
C GLY A 179 -7.76 7.89 -11.16
N VAL A 180 -8.57 7.03 -10.54
CA VAL A 180 -9.99 6.85 -10.87
C VAL A 180 -10.81 7.79 -10.02
N GLN A 181 -11.27 8.89 -10.60
CA GLN A 181 -11.94 9.96 -9.85
C GLN A 181 -13.47 9.87 -9.88
N GLU A 182 -14.04 9.13 -10.84
CA GLU A 182 -15.48 9.13 -11.15
C GLU A 182 -16.13 7.74 -10.98
N PHE A 183 -15.72 6.98 -9.95
CA PHE A 183 -16.26 5.64 -9.74
C PHE A 183 -17.77 5.64 -9.42
N TYR A 184 -18.28 6.69 -8.76
CA TYR A 184 -19.70 6.83 -8.43
C TYR A 184 -20.12 8.31 -8.46
N VAL A 185 -21.02 8.67 -9.37
CA VAL A 185 -21.67 9.98 -9.42
C VAL A 185 -23.19 9.77 -9.35
N PRO A 186 -23.83 9.96 -8.19
CA PRO A 186 -25.28 9.81 -8.10
C PRO A 186 -25.97 10.92 -8.91
N PRO A 187 -27.12 10.64 -9.56
CA PRO A 187 -27.95 11.65 -10.21
C PRO A 187 -28.30 12.78 -9.24
N GLU A 188 -28.37 14.04 -9.72
CA GLU A 188 -28.67 15.21 -8.87
C GLU A 188 -30.00 15.08 -8.10
N THR A 189 -30.96 14.37 -8.67
CA THR A 189 -32.26 14.09 -8.06
C THR A 189 -32.16 13.20 -6.83
N SER A 190 -31.23 12.25 -6.81
CA SER A 190 -31.04 11.31 -5.69
C SER A 190 -30.24 11.93 -4.52
N ARG A 191 -29.38 12.93 -4.81
CA ARG A 191 -28.54 13.63 -3.81
C ARG A 191 -29.36 14.33 -2.72
N LYS A 192 -30.60 14.71 -3.01
CA LYS A 192 -31.47 15.45 -2.08
C LYS A 192 -32.16 14.58 -1.04
N VAL A 193 -32.10 13.26 -1.17
CA VAL A 193 -32.98 12.33 -0.42
C VAL A 193 -32.25 11.18 0.27
N SER A 194 -30.94 11.02 0.09
CA SER A 194 -30.18 9.88 0.66
C SER A 194 -28.95 10.31 1.44
N LEU A 195 -28.96 10.05 2.77
CA LEU A 195 -27.79 10.21 3.64
C LEU A 195 -26.59 9.40 3.13
N PHE A 196 -26.84 8.21 2.60
CA PHE A 196 -25.82 7.34 2.02
C PHE A 196 -25.13 8.00 0.80
N GLN A 197 -25.89 8.66 -0.07
CA GLN A 197 -25.31 9.32 -1.24
C GLN A 197 -24.48 10.56 -0.85
N ASN A 198 -24.89 11.28 0.19
CA ASN A 198 -24.11 12.37 0.75
C ASN A 198 -22.80 11.86 1.36
N PHE A 199 -22.84 10.77 2.13
CA PHE A 199 -21.65 10.07 2.63
C PHE A 199 -20.71 9.70 1.47
N MET A 200 -21.23 9.10 0.40
CA MET A 200 -20.41 8.69 -0.74
C MET A 200 -19.70 9.86 -1.43
N LEU A 201 -20.40 10.98 -1.66
CA LEU A 201 -19.80 12.18 -2.24
C LEU A 201 -18.71 12.76 -1.34
N GLU A 202 -18.95 12.77 -0.02
CA GLU A 202 -17.99 13.27 0.95
C GLU A 202 -16.75 12.38 1.03
N ILE A 203 -16.93 11.06 1.11
CA ILE A 203 -15.84 10.08 1.12
C ILE A 203 -15.00 10.16 -0.15
N ILE A 204 -15.63 10.21 -1.33
CA ILE A 204 -14.89 10.34 -2.61
C ILE A 204 -14.05 11.62 -2.61
N THR A 205 -14.59 12.72 -2.07
CA THR A 205 -13.86 13.99 -1.97
C THR A 205 -12.60 13.85 -1.11
N TYR A 206 -12.72 13.26 0.08
CA TYR A 206 -11.57 13.03 0.97
C TYR A 206 -10.56 12.03 0.38
N LEU A 207 -11.03 10.93 -0.22
CA LEU A 207 -10.17 9.91 -0.80
C LEU A 207 -9.42 10.40 -2.04
N ASN A 208 -10.06 11.20 -2.90
CA ASN A 208 -9.38 11.84 -4.02
C ASN A 208 -8.31 12.82 -3.55
N LYS A 209 -8.62 13.67 -2.56
CA LYS A 209 -7.65 14.60 -1.97
C LYS A 209 -6.48 13.85 -1.30
N ARG A 210 -6.78 12.76 -0.59
CA ARG A 210 -5.77 11.88 0.02
C ARG A 210 -4.85 11.27 -1.03
N ALA A 211 -5.41 10.77 -2.14
CA ALA A 211 -4.65 10.20 -3.25
C ALA A 211 -3.72 11.23 -3.92
N GLU A 212 -4.20 12.46 -4.14
CA GLU A 212 -3.38 13.55 -4.68
C GLU A 212 -2.23 13.94 -3.75
N LEU A 213 -2.47 13.97 -2.45
CA LEU A 213 -1.44 14.23 -1.45
C LEU A 213 -0.40 13.10 -1.42
N LEU A 214 -0.85 11.84 -1.41
CA LEU A 214 0.04 10.69 -1.41
C LEU A 214 1.01 10.74 -2.59
N LYS A 215 0.53 11.07 -3.79
CA LYS A 215 1.40 11.20 -4.99
C LYS A 215 2.47 12.29 -4.86
N LYS A 216 2.22 13.34 -4.08
CA LYS A 216 3.19 14.42 -3.82
C LYS A 216 4.21 14.08 -2.73
N LYS A 217 3.98 12.99 -1.99
CA LYS A 217 4.84 12.57 -0.87
C LYS A 217 6.21 12.20 -1.39
N ASN A 218 7.26 12.83 -0.85
CA ASN A 218 8.63 12.45 -1.17
C ASN A 218 8.90 11.00 -0.76
N LEU A 219 9.78 10.33 -1.51
CA LEU A 219 10.30 9.02 -1.18
C LEU A 219 11.43 9.20 -0.18
N THR A 220 11.29 8.68 1.03
CA THR A 220 12.21 8.95 2.15
C THR A 220 12.55 7.70 2.96
N GLY A 221 12.09 6.53 2.53
CA GLY A 221 12.22 5.29 3.30
C GLY A 221 13.68 4.93 3.59
N LEU A 222 14.59 5.13 2.61
CA LEU A 222 16.01 4.88 2.83
C LEU A 222 16.65 5.97 3.68
N ILE A 223 16.42 7.26 3.37
CA ILE A 223 17.11 8.34 4.07
C ILE A 223 16.67 8.49 5.52
N MET A 224 15.38 8.33 5.80
CA MET A 224 14.82 8.42 7.14
C MET A 224 15.43 7.32 8.03
N GLU A 225 15.48 6.08 7.53
CA GLU A 225 16.18 4.99 8.23
C GLU A 225 17.68 5.24 8.33
N ALA A 226 18.32 5.78 7.28
CA ALA A 226 19.74 6.06 7.31
C ALA A 226 20.10 7.04 8.43
N PHE A 227 19.30 8.10 8.56
CA PHE A 227 19.43 9.12 9.60
C PHE A 227 19.27 8.52 11.00
N ALA A 228 18.21 7.72 11.20
CA ALA A 228 17.95 7.09 12.48
C ALA A 228 19.02 6.05 12.86
N ASN A 229 19.46 5.26 11.89
CA ASN A 229 20.54 4.28 12.08
C ASN A 229 21.88 4.95 12.42
N TYR A 230 22.22 6.04 11.74
CA TYR A 230 23.44 6.78 12.01
C TYR A 230 23.52 7.31 13.44
N ILE A 231 22.45 7.95 13.92
CA ILE A 231 22.42 8.54 15.27
C ILE A 231 22.48 7.45 16.34
N HIS A 232 21.57 6.46 16.30
CA HIS A 232 21.49 5.51 17.40
C HIS A 232 22.70 4.57 17.48
N GLN A 233 23.34 4.22 16.35
CA GLN A 233 24.54 3.38 16.35
C GLN A 233 25.72 4.12 17.01
N ASN A 234 25.97 5.37 16.63
CA ASN A 234 27.04 6.17 17.23
C ASN A 234 26.83 6.41 18.73
N ILE A 235 25.57 6.61 19.17
CA ILE A 235 25.26 6.76 20.60
C ILE A 235 25.42 5.42 21.33
N ALA A 236 24.94 4.31 20.74
CA ALA A 236 25.07 2.98 21.34
C ALA A 236 26.54 2.59 21.56
N GLU A 237 27.41 2.85 20.58
CA GLU A 237 28.85 2.61 20.68
C GLU A 237 29.46 3.40 21.85
N LYS A 238 29.15 4.70 21.97
CA LYS A 238 29.62 5.54 23.10
C LYS A 238 29.15 5.03 24.46
N ILE A 239 27.90 4.55 24.56
CA ILE A 239 27.36 3.98 25.79
C ILE A 239 28.12 2.70 26.16
N LEU A 240 28.37 1.81 25.20
CA LEU A 240 29.10 0.57 25.43
C LEU A 240 30.57 0.82 25.79
N GLU A 241 31.24 1.76 25.12
CA GLU A 241 32.62 2.17 25.41
C GLU A 241 32.78 2.76 26.83
N SER A 242 31.73 3.43 27.33
CA SER A 242 31.74 3.97 28.71
C SER A 242 31.69 2.89 29.80
N GLY A 243 31.34 1.65 29.43
CA GLY A 243 31.18 0.53 30.37
C GLY A 243 29.91 0.60 31.22
N GLU A 244 28.93 1.45 30.88
CA GLU A 244 27.65 1.51 31.62
C GLU A 244 26.88 0.18 31.54
N TYR A 245 27.02 -0.55 30.44
CA TYR A 245 26.43 -1.88 30.23
C TYR A 245 27.50 -2.87 29.76
N ASN A 246 27.60 -4.03 30.43
CA ASN A 246 28.49 -5.12 30.02
C ASN A 246 27.79 -6.04 29.02
N ILE A 247 27.55 -5.55 27.80
CA ILE A 247 26.87 -6.28 26.73
C ILE A 247 27.89 -6.60 25.63
N THR A 248 28.11 -7.89 25.37
CA THR A 248 29.06 -8.38 24.35
C THR A 248 28.40 -8.77 23.03
N GLU A 249 27.09 -9.03 23.05
CA GLU A 249 26.30 -9.42 21.88
C GLU A 249 25.07 -8.50 21.73
N VAL A 250 24.58 -8.31 20.51
CA VAL A 250 23.39 -7.47 20.27
C VAL A 250 22.19 -8.10 20.99
N PRO A 251 21.53 -7.35 21.91
CA PRO A 251 20.36 -7.84 22.62
C PRO A 251 19.28 -8.38 21.68
N ARG A 252 18.59 -9.46 22.09
CA ARG A 252 17.53 -10.07 21.27
C ARG A 252 16.47 -9.04 20.86
N LEU A 253 16.15 -8.11 21.76
CA LEU A 253 15.16 -7.05 21.58
C LEU A 253 15.53 -5.99 20.53
N LEU A 254 16.81 -5.86 20.22
CA LEU A 254 17.29 -4.93 19.20
C LEU A 254 17.45 -5.60 17.83
N LYS A 255 17.20 -6.90 17.71
CA LYS A 255 17.21 -7.61 16.42
C LYS A 255 16.22 -7.02 15.40
N PRO A 256 15.01 -6.55 15.76
CA PRO A 256 14.14 -5.86 14.80
C PRO A 256 14.74 -4.55 14.25
N ILE A 257 15.66 -3.90 14.99
CA ILE A 257 16.34 -2.67 14.54
C ILE A 257 17.60 -3.02 13.75
N TYR A 258 18.41 -3.98 14.22
CA TYR A 258 19.70 -4.29 13.59
C TYR A 258 19.65 -5.39 12.54
N GLY A 259 18.60 -6.20 12.50
CA GLY A 259 18.44 -7.35 11.61
C GLY A 259 18.03 -6.99 10.18
N PRO A 260 17.03 -6.11 9.95
CA PRO A 260 16.54 -5.83 8.61
C PRO A 260 17.62 -5.28 7.66
N PRO A 261 17.71 -5.80 6.42
CA PRO A 261 18.63 -5.32 5.38
C PRO A 261 18.61 -3.81 5.15
N ILE A 262 17.41 -3.21 5.18
CA ILE A 262 17.23 -1.78 4.95
C ILE A 262 18.01 -0.94 5.98
N ASN A 263 18.11 -1.39 7.23
CA ASN A 263 18.78 -0.66 8.31
C ASN A 263 20.31 -0.71 8.16
N LYS A 264 20.84 -1.85 7.70
CA LYS A 264 22.27 -1.99 7.39
C LYS A 264 22.67 -1.21 6.14
N LEU A 265 21.85 -1.30 5.09
CA LEU A 265 22.07 -0.60 3.84
C LEU A 265 22.01 0.91 4.04
N SER A 266 20.94 1.41 4.64
CA SER A 266 20.69 2.84 4.83
C SER A 266 21.82 3.50 5.64
N TYR A 267 22.24 2.90 6.77
CA TYR A 267 23.41 3.35 7.53
C TYR A 267 24.67 3.46 6.65
N SER A 268 24.99 2.39 5.93
CA SER A 268 26.20 2.34 5.09
C SER A 268 26.15 3.35 3.94
N LEU A 269 24.97 3.60 3.37
CA LEU A 269 24.78 4.60 2.33
C LEU A 269 25.06 6.00 2.86
N LEU A 270 24.55 6.36 4.05
CA LEU A 270 24.80 7.68 4.64
C LEU A 270 26.27 7.86 5.01
N THR A 271 26.87 6.88 5.70
CA THR A 271 28.29 6.97 6.09
C THR A 271 29.20 7.12 4.88
N LYS A 272 28.94 6.40 3.78
CA LYS A 272 29.70 6.55 2.53
C LYS A 272 29.40 7.88 1.81
N ALA A 273 28.15 8.35 1.81
CA ALA A 273 27.78 9.62 1.20
C ALA A 273 28.43 10.84 1.87
N PHE A 274 28.92 10.68 3.10
CA PHE A 274 29.58 11.74 3.89
C PHE A 274 30.96 11.32 4.41
N GLU A 275 31.66 10.42 3.70
CA GLU A 275 32.94 9.87 4.16
C GLU A 275 34.03 10.93 4.36
N GLU A 276 33.93 12.07 3.68
CA GLU A 276 34.87 13.20 3.79
C GLU A 276 34.77 13.96 5.13
N ILE A 277 33.66 13.80 5.86
CA ILE A 277 33.37 14.53 7.11
C ILE A 277 32.94 13.60 8.25
N THR A 278 33.43 12.36 8.26
CA THR A 278 33.11 11.35 9.29
C THR A 278 33.34 11.83 10.71
N ASP A 279 34.37 12.66 10.90
CA ASP A 279 34.77 13.18 12.21
C ASP A 279 33.87 14.33 12.69
N GLN A 280 32.89 14.74 11.87
CA GLN A 280 31.97 15.85 12.12
C GLN A 280 30.51 15.37 12.13
N PRO A 281 30.10 14.54 13.12
CA PRO A 281 28.78 13.90 13.12
C PRO A 281 27.61 14.89 13.08
N ARG A 282 27.75 16.05 13.73
CA ARG A 282 26.72 17.10 13.71
C ARG A 282 26.55 17.75 12.33
N GLU A 283 27.63 17.85 11.55
CA GLU A 283 27.55 18.38 10.18
C GLU A 283 26.92 17.35 9.23
N ILE A 284 27.20 16.05 9.43
CA ILE A 284 26.52 14.95 8.71
C ILE A 284 25.01 15.01 8.98
N ILE A 285 24.60 15.10 10.25
CA ILE A 285 23.19 15.23 10.66
C ILE A 285 22.55 16.43 9.95
N LYS A 286 23.19 17.60 10.00
CA LYS A 286 22.67 18.83 9.39
C LYS A 286 22.50 18.69 7.88
N GLN A 287 23.48 18.12 7.17
CA GLN A 287 23.37 17.93 5.73
C GLN A 287 22.36 16.84 5.36
N ALA A 288 22.25 15.76 6.14
CA ALA A 288 21.24 14.73 5.93
C ALA A 288 19.81 15.28 6.00
N LEU A 289 19.53 16.22 6.91
CA LEU A 289 18.22 16.91 7.01
C LEU A 289 17.89 17.78 5.78
N THR A 290 18.88 18.18 4.98
CA THR A 290 18.64 18.98 3.76
C THR A 290 18.24 18.16 2.54
N LEU A 291 18.50 16.85 2.56
CA LEU A 291 18.11 15.93 1.51
C LEU A 291 16.59 15.73 1.57
N GLN A 292 15.92 15.84 0.41
CA GLN A 292 14.46 15.83 0.34
C GLN A 292 13.90 14.44 0.03
N SER A 293 14.71 13.58 -0.60
CA SER A 293 14.31 12.26 -1.04
C SER A 293 15.45 11.23 -1.01
N ASP A 294 15.09 9.95 -1.10
CA ASP A 294 16.02 8.83 -1.24
C ASP A 294 16.93 9.00 -2.46
N LEU A 295 16.41 9.60 -3.55
CA LEU A 295 17.21 9.90 -4.74
C LEU A 295 18.37 10.85 -4.43
N ASP A 296 18.20 11.82 -3.53
CA ASP A 296 19.26 12.76 -3.18
C ASP A 296 20.41 12.05 -2.47
N LEU A 297 20.10 11.14 -1.54
CA LEU A 297 21.08 10.30 -0.87
C LEU A 297 21.80 9.39 -1.87
N LEU A 298 21.04 8.72 -2.74
CA LEU A 298 21.58 7.81 -3.77
C LEU A 298 22.45 8.56 -4.78
N ASN A 299 22.10 9.78 -5.16
CA ASN A 299 22.94 10.60 -6.03
C ASN A 299 24.21 11.05 -5.32
N LYS A 300 24.13 11.40 -4.03
CA LYS A 300 25.29 11.85 -3.25
C LYS A 300 26.38 10.78 -3.11
N ILE A 301 26.00 9.50 -3.00
CA ILE A 301 26.97 8.39 -3.00
C ILE A 301 27.54 8.07 -4.40
N GLY A 302 27.02 8.67 -5.47
CA GLY A 302 27.48 8.40 -6.85
C GLY A 302 26.51 7.55 -7.68
N GLY A 303 25.24 7.50 -7.30
CA GLY A 303 24.14 6.92 -8.07
C GLY A 303 24.01 5.40 -7.96
N SER A 304 23.34 4.81 -8.96
CA SER A 304 22.95 3.39 -8.94
C SER A 304 24.16 2.46 -8.87
N ALA A 305 25.22 2.71 -9.66
CA ALA A 305 26.37 1.82 -9.72
C ALA A 305 27.06 1.69 -8.35
N GLN A 306 27.26 2.81 -7.64
CA GLN A 306 27.91 2.78 -6.33
C GLN A 306 26.97 2.21 -5.26
N SER A 307 25.70 2.62 -5.23
CA SER A 307 24.71 2.11 -4.27
C SER A 307 24.55 0.59 -4.36
N ARG A 308 24.51 0.04 -5.58
CA ARG A 308 24.39 -1.41 -5.81
C ARG A 308 25.65 -2.19 -5.44
N ARG A 309 26.84 -1.58 -5.56
CA ARG A 309 28.08 -2.16 -5.01
C ARG A 309 27.98 -2.27 -3.49
N VAL A 310 27.49 -1.23 -2.81
CA VAL A 310 27.26 -1.29 -1.35
C VAL A 310 26.30 -2.42 -0.98
N ILE A 311 25.19 -2.57 -1.72
CA ILE A 311 24.25 -3.68 -1.52
C ILE A 311 24.96 -5.04 -1.62
N LYS A 312 25.74 -5.24 -2.69
CA LYS A 312 26.46 -6.49 -2.92
C LYS A 312 27.46 -6.79 -1.80
N ASP A 313 28.31 -5.82 -1.46
CA ASP A 313 29.35 -5.97 -0.43
C ASP A 313 28.71 -6.29 0.94
N LEU A 314 27.62 -5.60 1.30
CA LEU A 314 26.90 -5.85 2.54
C LEU A 314 26.24 -7.23 2.55
N ARG A 315 25.55 -7.63 1.47
CA ARG A 315 24.91 -8.94 1.37
C ARG A 315 25.93 -10.06 1.53
N GLU A 316 27.08 -9.98 0.87
CA GLU A 316 28.16 -10.97 0.99
C GLU A 316 28.74 -11.02 2.41
N SER A 317 29.00 -9.87 3.02
CA SER A 317 29.52 -9.78 4.40
C SER A 317 28.54 -10.33 5.45
N LEU A 318 27.24 -10.10 5.26
CA LEU A 318 26.19 -10.55 6.17
C LEU A 318 25.90 -12.04 5.99
N GLN A 319 25.88 -12.55 4.76
CA GLN A 319 25.82 -14.00 4.51
C GLN A 319 26.96 -14.75 5.22
N ALA A 320 28.17 -14.17 5.26
CA ALA A 320 29.30 -14.76 5.97
C ALA A 320 29.16 -14.73 7.50
N SER A 321 28.52 -13.69 8.08
CA SER A 321 28.35 -13.52 9.53
C SER A 321 27.06 -14.13 10.10
N ASN A 322 26.06 -14.42 9.26
CA ASN A 322 24.79 -15.02 9.66
C ASN A 322 24.86 -16.48 10.11
N VAL A 323 25.94 -17.18 9.76
CA VAL A 323 26.22 -18.52 10.32
C VAL A 323 26.31 -18.47 11.87
N TYR A 324 26.70 -17.32 12.44
CA TYR A 324 26.81 -17.13 13.89
C TYR A 324 25.53 -16.61 14.55
N TRP A 325 24.73 -15.79 13.86
CA TRP A 325 23.49 -15.20 14.42
C TRP A 325 22.32 -16.19 14.52
N HIS A 326 22.40 -17.29 13.75
CA HIS A 326 21.37 -18.31 13.62
C HIS A 326 21.87 -19.72 13.95
N ALA A 327 22.87 -19.84 14.82
CA ALA A 327 23.52 -21.11 15.17
C ALA A 327 22.59 -22.20 15.76
N ASP A 328 21.33 -21.88 16.05
CA ASP A 328 20.29 -22.90 16.26
C ASP A 328 19.86 -23.48 14.90
N THR A 329 20.45 -24.63 14.58
CA THR A 329 20.20 -25.39 13.34
C THR A 329 18.76 -25.92 13.20
N SER A 330 17.93 -25.82 14.24
CA SER A 330 16.54 -26.31 14.29
C SER A 330 15.48 -25.22 14.42
N GLY A 331 15.88 -23.96 14.65
CA GLY A 331 14.99 -22.88 15.09
C GLY A 331 14.31 -22.06 13.98
N TYR A 332 13.15 -21.50 14.34
CA TYR A 332 12.37 -20.47 13.62
C TYR A 332 13.23 -19.41 12.92
N TRP A 333 14.33 -19.01 13.56
CA TRP A 333 15.20 -17.93 13.09
C TRP A 333 15.90 -18.18 11.76
N ARG A 334 16.22 -19.44 11.41
CA ARG A 334 16.75 -19.80 10.08
C ARG A 334 15.71 -19.59 8.97
N LYS A 335 14.42 -19.80 9.26
CA LYS A 335 13.33 -19.57 8.29
C LYS A 335 13.17 -18.08 7.98
N THR A 336 13.41 -17.20 8.97
CA THR A 336 13.42 -15.73 8.78
C THR A 336 14.56 -15.23 7.90
N TRP A 337 15.71 -15.89 7.82
CA TRP A 337 16.80 -15.42 6.95
C TRP A 337 16.41 -15.50 5.46
N ASN A 338 15.70 -16.55 5.05
CA ASN A 338 15.14 -16.63 3.69
C ASN A 338 14.16 -15.47 3.41
N ILE A 339 13.49 -14.94 4.44
CA ILE A 339 12.62 -13.76 4.32
C ILE A 339 13.47 -12.50 4.05
N TYR A 340 14.58 -12.32 4.77
CA TYR A 340 15.49 -11.19 4.55
C TYR A 340 16.32 -11.28 3.27
N GLU A 341 16.53 -12.48 2.71
CA GLU A 341 17.22 -12.63 1.43
C GLU A 341 16.47 -11.93 0.30
N ASN A 342 15.15 -12.13 0.21
CA ASN A 342 14.31 -11.48 -0.80
C ASN A 342 14.27 -9.95 -0.63
N VAL A 343 14.44 -9.44 0.60
CA VAL A 343 14.47 -8.00 0.88
C VAL A 343 15.70 -7.33 0.23
N TRP A 344 16.84 -8.02 0.12
CA TRP A 344 18.00 -7.47 -0.60
C TRP A 344 17.72 -7.26 -2.09
N ASP A 345 17.01 -8.20 -2.72
CA ASP A 345 16.63 -8.09 -4.13
C ASP A 345 15.61 -6.97 -4.33
N GLN A 346 14.62 -6.85 -3.43
CA GLN A 346 13.66 -5.73 -3.43
C GLN A 346 14.35 -4.37 -3.27
N LEU A 347 15.38 -4.27 -2.41
CA LEU A 347 16.16 -3.05 -2.24
C LEU A 347 17.01 -2.73 -3.48
N ASP A 348 17.60 -3.74 -4.14
CA ASP A 348 18.35 -3.55 -5.39
C ASP A 348 17.43 -3.02 -6.50
N ASP A 349 16.24 -3.63 -6.65
CA ASP A 349 15.25 -3.20 -7.62
C ASP A 349 14.70 -1.81 -7.31
N TYR A 350 14.42 -1.50 -6.05
CA TYR A 350 14.03 -0.16 -5.61
C TYR A 350 15.08 0.89 -5.99
N VAL A 351 16.35 0.68 -5.61
CA VAL A 351 17.45 1.61 -5.89
C VAL A 351 17.64 1.79 -7.40
N LYS A 352 17.65 0.69 -8.14
CA LYS A 352 17.76 0.70 -9.60
C LYS A 352 16.61 1.49 -10.23
N PHE A 353 15.39 1.28 -9.75
CA PHE A 353 14.22 1.95 -10.27
C PHE A 353 14.24 3.45 -9.96
N VAL A 354 14.43 3.84 -8.69
CA VAL A 354 14.46 5.24 -8.24
C VAL A 354 15.50 6.04 -9.00
N VAL A 355 16.73 5.53 -9.15
CA VAL A 355 17.78 6.23 -9.87
C VAL A 355 17.52 6.25 -11.38
N LYS A 356 17.07 5.14 -11.98
CA LYS A 356 16.81 5.09 -13.42
C LYS A 356 15.70 6.05 -13.84
N HIS A 357 14.65 6.16 -13.03
CA HIS A 357 13.47 6.97 -13.32
C HIS A 357 13.50 8.35 -12.65
N GLN A 358 14.57 8.67 -11.90
CA GLN A 358 14.75 9.93 -11.19
C GLN A 358 13.55 10.26 -10.27
N CYS A 359 13.08 9.25 -9.54
CA CYS A 359 11.91 9.37 -8.68
C CYS A 359 12.26 10.11 -7.38
N THR A 360 11.60 11.23 -7.13
CA THR A 360 11.69 12.00 -5.87
C THR A 360 10.46 11.81 -4.99
N ASN A 361 9.32 11.45 -5.58
CA ASN A 361 8.04 11.28 -4.90
C ASN A 361 7.28 10.02 -5.37
N VAL A 362 6.24 9.66 -4.62
CA VAL A 362 5.39 8.48 -4.87
C VAL A 362 4.69 8.55 -6.22
N GLY A 363 4.28 9.73 -6.68
CA GLY A 363 3.61 9.91 -7.98
C GLY A 363 4.52 9.49 -9.14
N GLN A 364 5.77 9.97 -9.13
CA GLN A 364 6.79 9.59 -10.12
C GLN A 364 7.12 8.08 -10.03
N TRP A 365 7.12 7.52 -8.82
CA TRP A 365 7.32 6.08 -8.63
C TRP A 365 6.19 5.26 -9.27
N PHE A 366 4.93 5.67 -9.08
CA PHE A 366 3.77 5.03 -9.73
C PHE A 366 3.79 5.17 -11.25
N GLU A 367 4.13 6.34 -11.80
CA GLU A 367 4.17 6.55 -13.25
C GLU A 367 5.22 5.70 -13.96
N GLY A 368 6.35 5.42 -13.31
CA GLY A 368 7.38 4.54 -13.85
C GLY A 368 7.08 3.04 -13.68
N SER A 369 6.16 2.68 -12.77
CA SER A 369 5.90 1.29 -12.39
C SER A 369 4.96 0.62 -13.39
N LYS A 370 5.22 -0.65 -13.71
CA LYS A 370 4.34 -1.48 -14.54
C LYS A 370 3.35 -2.30 -13.73
N ALA A 371 3.51 -2.37 -12.40
CA ALA A 371 2.67 -3.19 -11.53
C ALA A 371 1.19 -2.81 -11.61
N PHE A 372 0.90 -1.55 -11.95
CA PHE A 372 -0.45 -1.07 -12.16
C PHE A 372 -0.51 -0.09 -13.32
N GLN A 373 -1.38 -0.34 -14.30
CA GLN A 373 -1.59 0.56 -15.44
C GLN A 373 -3.07 0.88 -15.62
N PHE A 374 -3.43 2.16 -15.49
CA PHE A 374 -4.77 2.66 -15.84
C PHE A 374 -4.86 3.04 -17.33
N PHE A 375 -5.71 2.33 -18.05
CA PHE A 375 -5.94 2.53 -19.49
C PHE A 375 -7.07 3.49 -19.83
N GLY A 376 -7.80 4.04 -18.86
CA GLY A 376 -8.93 4.93 -19.13
C GLY A 376 -10.26 4.20 -19.02
N TYR A 377 -11.26 4.61 -19.80
CA TYR A 377 -12.59 4.01 -19.76
C TYR A 377 -13.21 3.84 -21.14
N VAL A 378 -14.21 2.96 -21.23
CA VAL A 378 -15.12 2.79 -22.36
C VAL A 378 -16.49 3.34 -21.96
N LYS A 379 -17.15 4.09 -22.83
CA LYS A 379 -18.53 4.53 -22.59
C LYS A 379 -19.50 3.54 -23.22
N VAL A 380 -20.42 2.98 -22.45
CA VAL A 380 -21.56 2.20 -22.93
C VAL A 380 -22.84 2.95 -22.55
N ASP A 381 -23.59 3.43 -23.53
CA ASP A 381 -24.80 4.26 -23.33
C ASP A 381 -24.56 5.46 -22.40
N SER A 382 -23.44 6.16 -22.59
CA SER A 382 -22.97 7.30 -21.79
C SER A 382 -22.45 6.97 -20.39
N LYS A 383 -22.36 5.68 -20.02
CA LYS A 383 -21.84 5.25 -18.71
C LYS A 383 -20.40 4.75 -18.83
N PRO A 384 -19.46 5.22 -18.00
CA PRO A 384 -18.07 4.80 -18.08
C PRO A 384 -17.84 3.41 -17.47
N ILE A 385 -17.03 2.61 -18.14
CA ILE A 385 -16.48 1.33 -17.70
C ILE A 385 -14.96 1.46 -17.69
N TYR A 386 -14.34 1.45 -16.51
CA TYR A 386 -12.93 1.75 -16.35
C TYR A 386 -12.06 0.51 -16.55
N VAL A 387 -10.92 0.65 -17.22
CA VAL A 387 -10.04 -0.45 -17.60
C VAL A 387 -8.66 -0.28 -16.96
N PHE A 388 -8.21 -1.33 -16.27
CA PHE A 388 -6.95 -1.39 -15.54
C PHE A 388 -6.22 -2.68 -15.85
N GLU A 389 -4.91 -2.63 -15.70
CA GLU A 389 -4.06 -3.80 -15.64
C GLU A 389 -3.30 -3.80 -14.32
N ILE A 390 -3.27 -4.96 -13.69
CA ILE A 390 -2.39 -5.28 -12.57
C ILE A 390 -1.47 -6.38 -13.06
N ASP A 391 -0.18 -6.09 -13.02
CA ASP A 391 0.87 -7.06 -13.30
C ASP A 391 1.49 -7.49 -11.97
N ASP A 392 1.12 -8.69 -11.52
CA ASP A 392 1.72 -9.31 -10.34
C ASP A 392 2.71 -10.39 -10.79
N GLU A 393 3.98 -9.99 -10.88
CA GLU A 393 5.09 -10.85 -11.27
C GLU A 393 5.22 -12.09 -10.35
N SER A 394 4.72 -12.03 -9.10
CA SER A 394 4.85 -13.12 -8.13
C SER A 394 4.01 -14.36 -8.47
N VAL A 395 2.92 -14.18 -9.23
CA VAL A 395 1.99 -15.28 -9.59
C VAL A 395 2.05 -15.62 -11.08
N SER A 396 2.87 -14.92 -11.87
CA SER A 396 2.91 -15.04 -13.33
C SER A 396 1.52 -14.91 -13.98
N LEU A 397 0.70 -14.01 -13.45
CA LEU A 397 -0.66 -13.72 -13.91
C LEU A 397 -0.78 -12.24 -14.27
N GLU A 398 -1.07 -11.95 -15.54
CA GLU A 398 -1.50 -10.63 -15.96
C GLU A 398 -3.00 -10.52 -15.66
N GLN A 399 -3.40 -9.59 -14.80
CA GLN A 399 -4.82 -9.37 -14.49
C GLN A 399 -5.29 -8.08 -15.16
N LEU A 400 -6.31 -8.18 -16.01
CA LEU A 400 -7.00 -7.01 -16.55
C LEU A 400 -8.31 -6.82 -15.78
N LEU A 401 -8.33 -5.82 -14.92
CA LEU A 401 -9.48 -5.48 -14.12
C LEU A 401 -10.35 -4.48 -14.88
N ILE A 402 -11.64 -4.75 -14.97
CA ILE A 402 -12.61 -3.86 -15.59
C ILE A 402 -13.65 -3.48 -14.54
N LEU A 403 -13.52 -2.26 -14.01
CA LEU A 403 -14.44 -1.77 -13.01
C LEU A 403 -15.62 -1.12 -13.71
N HIS A 404 -16.78 -1.73 -13.53
CA HIS A 404 -18.04 -1.16 -13.95
C HIS A 404 -18.91 -0.91 -12.73
N ASN A 405 -19.58 0.23 -12.73
CA ASN A 405 -20.48 0.57 -11.65
C ASN A 405 -21.84 -0.09 -11.93
N HIS A 406 -22.07 -1.26 -11.33
CA HIS A 406 -23.31 -2.03 -11.47
C HIS A 406 -24.59 -1.23 -11.21
N SER A 407 -24.57 -0.32 -10.24
CA SER A 407 -25.71 0.55 -9.92
C SER A 407 -26.00 1.57 -11.03
N LEU A 408 -24.96 2.02 -11.73
CA LEU A 408 -25.13 2.91 -12.88
C LEU A 408 -25.57 2.14 -14.12
N LEU A 409 -25.00 0.97 -14.42
CA LEU A 409 -25.26 0.27 -15.68
C LEU A 409 -26.58 -0.49 -15.71
N TYR A 410 -26.98 -1.17 -14.62
CA TYR A 410 -27.98 -2.24 -14.74
C TYR A 410 -29.14 -2.23 -13.73
N ARG A 411 -29.14 -1.40 -12.68
CA ARG A 411 -30.23 -1.42 -11.66
C ARG A 411 -30.44 -0.06 -11.00
N GLN A 412 -31.54 0.62 -11.36
CA GLN A 412 -31.99 1.86 -10.69
C GLN A 412 -32.62 1.62 -9.30
N GLU A 413 -32.86 0.36 -8.93
CA GLU A 413 -33.68 -0.01 -7.76
C GLU A 413 -32.89 -0.25 -6.47
N PHE A 414 -31.56 -0.26 -6.54
CA PHE A 414 -30.73 -0.46 -5.34
C PHE A 414 -30.70 0.81 -4.49
N ILE A 415 -31.19 0.74 -3.25
CA ILE A 415 -31.20 1.89 -2.31
C ILE A 415 -29.77 2.24 -1.82
N MET A 416 -28.84 1.27 -1.84
CA MET A 416 -27.42 1.44 -1.48
C MET A 416 -26.48 0.80 -2.53
N PRO A 417 -25.66 1.53 -3.31
CA PRO A 417 -24.75 0.95 -4.29
C PRO A 417 -23.85 -0.13 -3.70
N THR A 418 -23.76 -1.27 -4.36
CA THR A 418 -22.88 -2.37 -3.92
C THR A 418 -21.42 -1.89 -3.90
N PRO A 419 -20.57 -2.37 -2.97
CA PRO A 419 -19.14 -2.05 -3.04
C PRO A 419 -18.71 -2.57 -4.41
N GLY A 420 -18.09 -1.72 -5.22
CA GLY A 420 -17.81 -2.02 -6.61
C GLY A 420 -17.19 -3.40 -6.76
N PHE A 421 -17.97 -4.40 -7.16
CA PHE A 421 -17.43 -5.67 -7.59
C PHE A 421 -16.90 -5.42 -9.00
N PRO A 422 -15.57 -5.33 -9.21
CA PRO A 422 -15.03 -5.28 -10.55
C PRO A 422 -15.49 -6.50 -11.32
N ASP A 423 -15.80 -6.33 -12.60
CA ASP A 423 -15.67 -7.45 -13.50
C ASP A 423 -14.18 -7.69 -13.69
N VAL A 424 -13.71 -8.86 -13.28
CA VAL A 424 -12.29 -9.21 -13.36
C VAL A 424 -12.10 -10.10 -14.58
N ILE A 425 -11.16 -9.76 -15.47
CA ILE A 425 -10.57 -10.74 -16.37
C ILE A 425 -9.18 -11.09 -15.87
N MET A 426 -9.00 -12.33 -15.45
CA MET A 426 -7.67 -12.86 -15.19
C MET A 426 -7.13 -13.46 -16.48
N PHE A 427 -5.98 -13.01 -16.96
CA PHE A 427 -5.27 -13.70 -18.03
C PHE A 427 -4.23 -14.64 -17.44
N LYS A 428 -4.36 -15.92 -17.79
CA LYS A 428 -3.25 -16.86 -17.62
C LYS A 428 -2.70 -17.20 -18.99
N LYS A 429 -1.47 -16.74 -19.25
CA LYS A 429 -0.72 -17.15 -20.43
C LYS A 429 -0.25 -18.58 -20.23
N MET A 430 -0.83 -19.52 -20.96
CA MET A 430 -0.39 -20.92 -21.01
C MET A 430 0.09 -21.22 -22.43
N ASP A 431 1.40 -21.26 -22.63
CA ASP A 431 2.05 -21.49 -23.93
C ASP A 431 1.52 -20.60 -25.07
N ARG A 432 0.59 -21.11 -25.89
CA ARG A 432 -0.03 -20.47 -27.06
C ARG A 432 -1.48 -20.01 -26.84
N MET A 433 -2.04 -20.23 -25.64
CA MET A 433 -3.41 -19.86 -25.29
C MET A 433 -3.42 -18.75 -24.24
N VAL A 434 -4.31 -17.78 -24.44
CA VAL A 434 -4.66 -16.77 -23.44
C VAL A 434 -6.08 -17.10 -23.00
N VAL A 435 -6.21 -17.69 -21.80
CA VAL A 435 -7.51 -17.93 -21.19
C VAL A 435 -7.82 -16.73 -20.30
N GLY A 436 -8.91 -16.03 -20.62
CA GLY A 436 -9.49 -15.00 -19.77
C GLY A 436 -10.56 -15.62 -18.88
N THR A 437 -10.47 -15.49 -17.56
CA THR A 437 -11.59 -15.82 -16.67
C THR A 437 -12.34 -14.55 -16.32
N LEU A 438 -13.57 -14.41 -16.82
CA LEU A 438 -14.52 -13.37 -16.40
C LEU A 438 -15.13 -13.76 -15.07
N LEU A 439 -14.97 -12.90 -14.07
CA LEU A 439 -15.76 -12.89 -12.84
C LEU A 439 -16.70 -11.70 -12.94
N THR A 440 -18.01 -11.92 -12.96
CA THR A 440 -19.01 -10.85 -13.04
C THR A 440 -20.19 -11.11 -12.13
N VAL A 441 -20.87 -10.06 -11.69
CA VAL A 441 -22.08 -10.18 -10.86
C VAL A 441 -23.27 -10.54 -11.76
N GLY A 442 -23.92 -11.65 -11.42
CA GLY A 442 -25.13 -12.12 -12.05
C GLY A 442 -26.36 -11.27 -11.71
N ARG A 443 -27.42 -11.44 -12.50
CA ARG A 443 -28.73 -10.83 -12.26
C ARG A 443 -29.38 -11.52 -11.03
N LEU A 444 -29.69 -10.76 -9.99
CA LEU A 444 -30.58 -11.23 -8.91
C LEU A 444 -32.04 -11.23 -9.38
N GLU A 445 -32.77 -12.29 -9.06
CA GLU A 445 -34.22 -12.40 -9.23
C GLU A 445 -35.00 -11.67 -8.13
N ASP A 446 -34.44 -11.61 -6.91
CA ASP A 446 -35.01 -10.95 -5.73
C ASP A 446 -34.13 -9.80 -5.20
N ASP A 447 -34.70 -8.93 -4.36
CA ASP A 447 -33.96 -7.92 -3.59
C ASP A 447 -33.05 -8.62 -2.56
N PRO A 448 -31.72 -8.42 -2.63
CA PRO A 448 -30.80 -9.12 -1.75
C PRO A 448 -30.88 -8.58 -0.33
N ILE A 449 -30.84 -9.47 0.66
CA ILE A 449 -30.88 -9.13 2.10
C ILE A 449 -29.56 -8.46 2.52
N SER A 450 -28.45 -8.79 1.84
CA SER A 450 -27.12 -8.23 2.03
C SER A 450 -26.47 -7.84 0.68
N PRO A 451 -25.67 -6.75 0.64
CA PRO A 451 -24.90 -6.38 -0.55
C PRO A 451 -23.80 -7.39 -0.93
N TRP A 452 -23.57 -8.45 -0.14
CA TRP A 452 -22.70 -9.58 -0.49
C TRP A 452 -23.45 -10.83 -0.95
N ASP A 453 -24.79 -10.84 -0.94
CA ASP A 453 -25.59 -11.97 -1.45
C ASP A 453 -25.70 -11.96 -2.98
N ILE A 454 -24.72 -11.36 -3.65
CA ILE A 454 -24.71 -11.15 -5.08
C ILE A 454 -24.10 -12.38 -5.77
N PRO A 455 -24.81 -13.04 -6.70
CA PRO A 455 -24.25 -14.20 -7.39
C PRO A 455 -23.06 -13.76 -8.24
N ILE A 456 -21.92 -14.45 -8.09
CA ILE A 456 -20.76 -14.27 -8.99
C ILE A 456 -20.83 -15.33 -10.08
N TYR A 457 -20.97 -14.89 -11.32
CA TYR A 457 -20.83 -15.71 -12.50
C TYR A 457 -19.36 -15.81 -12.89
N THR A 458 -18.91 -17.03 -13.18
CA THR A 458 -17.55 -17.29 -13.66
C THR A 458 -17.61 -17.90 -15.06
N ARG A 459 -16.86 -17.32 -16.01
CA ARG A 459 -16.78 -17.82 -17.39
C ARG A 459 -15.36 -17.80 -17.89
N ALA A 460 -14.92 -18.93 -18.45
CA ALA A 460 -13.70 -18.98 -19.23
C ALA A 460 -13.99 -18.49 -20.66
N ILE A 461 -13.21 -17.53 -21.12
CA ILE A 461 -13.25 -16.95 -22.46
C ILE A 461 -11.91 -17.28 -23.11
N ASP A 462 -11.95 -17.93 -24.28
CA ASP A 462 -10.75 -18.12 -25.09
C ASP A 462 -10.42 -16.81 -25.80
N ILE A 463 -9.21 -16.30 -25.63
CA ILE A 463 -8.73 -15.06 -26.26
C ILE A 463 -7.59 -15.41 -27.22
N SER A 464 -7.79 -16.51 -27.95
CA SER A 464 -6.91 -16.92 -29.03
C SER A 464 -7.06 -16.00 -30.25
N LYS A 465 -6.00 -15.93 -31.07
CA LYS A 465 -5.93 -15.12 -32.28
C LYS A 465 -7.05 -15.45 -33.30
N GLU A 466 -7.58 -16.68 -33.24
CA GLU A 466 -8.66 -17.17 -34.11
C GLU A 466 -10.02 -16.55 -33.74
N LEU A 467 -10.32 -16.35 -32.45
CA LEU A 467 -11.50 -15.58 -32.02
C LEU A 467 -11.39 -14.10 -32.43
N LEU A 468 -10.17 -13.55 -32.41
CA LEU A 468 -9.90 -12.18 -32.85
C LEU A 468 -10.17 -11.97 -34.33
N ASP A 469 -9.73 -12.92 -35.16
CA ASP A 469 -9.94 -12.90 -36.61
C ASP A 469 -11.44 -13.06 -36.93
N PHE A 470 -12.16 -13.90 -36.18
CA PHE A 470 -13.61 -14.08 -36.30
C PHE A 470 -14.41 -12.81 -35.94
N ILE A 471 -14.07 -12.13 -34.84
CA ILE A 471 -14.75 -10.89 -34.42
C ILE A 471 -14.50 -9.76 -35.44
N ASN A 472 -13.29 -9.66 -35.98
CA ASN A 472 -12.96 -8.67 -36.99
C ASN A 472 -13.68 -8.95 -38.33
N GLN A 473 -13.80 -10.23 -38.73
CA GLN A 473 -14.61 -10.62 -39.90
C GLN A 473 -16.08 -10.26 -39.71
N LYS A 474 -16.67 -10.58 -38.54
CA LYS A 474 -18.06 -10.21 -38.24
C LYS A 474 -18.32 -8.69 -38.31
N LYS A 475 -17.38 -7.87 -37.84
CA LYS A 475 -17.51 -6.40 -37.94
C LYS A 475 -17.43 -5.88 -39.37
N GLN A 476 -16.62 -6.50 -40.23
CA GLN A 476 -16.61 -6.17 -41.65
C GLN A 476 -17.93 -6.56 -42.30
N GLU A 477 -18.46 -7.74 -41.99
CA GLU A 477 -19.77 -8.18 -42.48
C GLU A 477 -20.93 -7.29 -41.98
N GLU A 478 -20.89 -6.83 -40.73
CA GLU A 478 -21.89 -5.91 -40.17
C GLU A 478 -21.81 -4.48 -40.73
N ALA A 479 -20.61 -3.98 -41.03
CA ALA A 479 -20.41 -2.68 -41.67
C ALA A 479 -20.86 -2.71 -43.15
N GLU A 480 -20.59 -3.82 -43.86
CA GLU A 480 -21.09 -4.05 -45.22
C GLU A 480 -22.62 -4.24 -45.26
N ALA A 481 -23.22 -4.84 -44.22
CA ALA A 481 -24.68 -4.96 -44.09
C ALA A 481 -25.37 -3.61 -43.85
N GLU A 482 -24.75 -2.70 -43.08
CA GLU A 482 -25.24 -1.31 -42.90
C GLU A 482 -25.12 -0.46 -44.18
N GLU A 483 -24.09 -0.67 -45.00
CA GLU A 483 -23.93 0.03 -46.29
C GLU A 483 -24.85 -0.52 -47.41
N THR A 484 -25.16 -1.81 -47.40
CA THR A 484 -25.93 -2.47 -48.48
C THR A 484 -27.41 -2.62 -48.19
N GLY A 485 -27.86 -2.30 -46.96
CA GLY A 485 -29.27 -2.38 -46.56
C GLY A 485 -29.85 -3.79 -46.54
N ARG A 486 -29.00 -4.83 -46.59
CA ARG A 486 -29.42 -6.23 -46.48
C ARG A 486 -29.16 -6.72 -45.07
N THR A 487 -30.24 -6.90 -44.30
CA THR A 487 -30.22 -7.61 -43.02
C THR A 487 -29.83 -9.07 -43.27
N SER A 488 -28.64 -9.48 -42.84
CA SER A 488 -28.33 -10.90 -42.73
C SER A 488 -29.08 -11.49 -41.53
N GLU A 489 -29.87 -12.53 -41.78
CA GLU A 489 -30.46 -13.35 -40.72
C GLU A 489 -29.33 -14.20 -40.10
N ALA A 490 -28.62 -13.66 -39.13
CA ALA A 490 -27.82 -14.47 -38.22
C ALA A 490 -28.77 -15.14 -37.22
N LEU A 491 -28.73 -16.47 -37.15
CA LEU A 491 -29.35 -17.23 -36.06
C LEU A 491 -28.77 -16.77 -34.73
N TYR A 492 -29.45 -15.88 -34.02
CA TYR A 492 -29.59 -15.71 -32.57
C TYR A 492 -30.16 -14.29 -32.33
N GLY A 493 -31.39 -14.21 -31.83
CA GLY A 493 -31.91 -13.02 -31.15
C GLY A 493 -32.36 -11.83 -32.02
N ALA A 494 -33.39 -11.14 -31.56
CA ALA A 494 -34.11 -10.05 -32.23
C ALA A 494 -33.27 -8.78 -32.50
N PRO A 495 -33.73 -7.85 -33.36
CA PRO A 495 -33.07 -6.56 -33.57
C PRO A 495 -33.24 -5.66 -32.32
N GLY A 496 -32.40 -5.86 -31.32
CA GLY A 496 -32.28 -4.99 -30.15
C GLY A 496 -31.56 -3.70 -30.52
N THR A 497 -32.01 -2.57 -29.97
CA THR A 497 -31.33 -1.28 -30.04
C THR A 497 -29.83 -1.42 -29.75
N ARG A 498 -28.98 -1.29 -30.80
CA ARG A 498 -27.51 -1.29 -30.67
C ARG A 498 -27.10 -0.20 -29.67
N LYS A 499 -26.57 -0.62 -28.51
CA LYS A 499 -25.98 0.29 -27.52
C LYS A 499 -24.81 1.05 -28.13
N LYS A 500 -24.66 2.32 -27.79
CA LYS A 500 -23.53 3.12 -28.28
C LYS A 500 -22.32 2.85 -27.40
N VAL A 501 -21.33 2.14 -27.95
CA VAL A 501 -20.04 1.89 -27.30
C VAL A 501 -18.97 2.83 -27.86
N ASP A 502 -18.34 3.62 -27.00
CA ASP A 502 -17.29 4.57 -27.35
C ASP A 502 -15.98 4.25 -26.59
N TYR A 503 -14.95 3.86 -27.36
CA TYR A 503 -13.62 3.50 -26.88
C TYR A 503 -12.62 4.67 -26.93
N SER A 504 -13.03 5.88 -27.34
CA SER A 504 -12.15 7.03 -27.55
C SER A 504 -11.42 7.51 -26.28
N HIS A 505 -11.92 7.11 -25.11
CA HIS A 505 -11.37 7.44 -23.80
C HIS A 505 -10.34 6.43 -23.28
N LEU A 506 -9.99 5.41 -24.08
CA LEU A 506 -8.91 4.48 -23.77
C LEU A 506 -7.55 4.98 -24.27
N LYS A 507 -6.53 4.86 -23.41
CA LYS A 507 -5.12 5.02 -23.77
C LYS A 507 -4.69 3.87 -24.69
N LYS A 508 -3.56 4.08 -25.37
CA LYS A 508 -2.97 3.07 -26.26
C LYS A 508 -2.65 1.79 -25.48
N MET A 509 -3.21 0.69 -25.97
CA MET A 509 -3.03 -0.67 -25.46
C MET A 509 -2.48 -1.57 -26.57
N SER A 510 -1.96 -2.77 -26.22
CA SER A 510 -1.66 -3.78 -27.24
C SER A 510 -2.94 -4.24 -27.93
N GLN A 511 -2.84 -4.72 -29.18
CA GLN A 511 -4.01 -5.21 -29.91
C GLN A 511 -4.72 -6.35 -29.19
N SER A 512 -3.97 -7.25 -28.54
CA SER A 512 -4.52 -8.32 -27.72
C SER A 512 -5.40 -7.78 -26.59
N LYS A 513 -4.90 -6.80 -25.83
CA LYS A 513 -5.62 -6.19 -24.71
C LYS A 513 -6.87 -5.43 -25.14
N ILE A 514 -6.78 -4.63 -26.22
CA ILE A 514 -7.96 -3.92 -26.77
C ILE A 514 -9.05 -4.92 -27.16
N ALA A 515 -8.66 -6.04 -27.76
CA ALA A 515 -9.61 -7.03 -28.18
C ALA A 515 -10.24 -7.78 -26.99
N SER A 516 -9.47 -8.08 -25.94
CA SER A 516 -10.02 -8.62 -24.69
C SER A 516 -11.03 -7.68 -24.05
N VAL A 517 -10.72 -6.37 -24.00
CA VAL A 517 -11.67 -5.35 -23.52
C VAL A 517 -12.94 -5.37 -24.37
N ARG A 518 -12.83 -5.45 -25.70
CA ARG A 518 -13.99 -5.50 -26.60
C ARG A 518 -14.86 -6.73 -26.36
N VAL A 519 -14.26 -7.92 -26.32
CA VAL A 519 -14.99 -9.19 -26.06
C VAL A 519 -15.75 -9.11 -24.74
N LEU A 520 -15.13 -8.57 -23.70
CA LEU A 520 -15.80 -8.43 -22.42
C LEU A 520 -16.91 -7.38 -22.45
N ILE A 521 -16.70 -6.22 -23.07
CA ILE A 521 -17.76 -5.21 -23.20
C ILE A 521 -18.96 -5.80 -23.96
N ASP A 522 -18.71 -6.55 -25.03
CA ASP A 522 -19.75 -7.24 -25.79
C ASP A 522 -20.45 -8.31 -24.94
N GLU A 523 -19.72 -9.10 -24.16
CA GLU A 523 -20.28 -10.10 -23.23
C GLU A 523 -21.15 -9.46 -22.13
N ILE A 524 -20.68 -8.39 -21.49
CA ILE A 524 -21.45 -7.62 -20.50
C ILE A 524 -22.73 -7.07 -21.14
N VAL A 525 -22.64 -6.59 -22.38
CA VAL A 525 -23.79 -6.05 -23.11
C VAL A 525 -24.79 -7.15 -23.51
N ASN A 526 -24.30 -8.31 -23.96
CA ASN A 526 -25.09 -9.40 -24.53
C ASN A 526 -25.71 -10.36 -23.50
N GLN A 527 -25.26 -10.35 -22.24
CA GLN A 527 -25.97 -11.02 -21.13
C GLN A 527 -27.43 -10.55 -20.96
N GLN A 528 -27.86 -9.51 -21.68
CA GLN A 528 -29.25 -9.06 -21.77
C GLN A 528 -30.16 -9.90 -22.68
N GLU A 529 -29.61 -10.58 -23.68
CA GLU A 529 -30.41 -11.23 -24.72
C GLU A 529 -30.74 -12.70 -24.42
N GLY A 530 -30.05 -13.29 -23.44
CA GLY A 530 -30.29 -14.66 -22.96
C GLY A 530 -31.38 -14.72 -21.89
N THR A 531 -32.64 -14.55 -22.30
CA THR A 531 -33.84 -15.06 -21.59
C THR A 531 -34.47 -16.17 -22.38
#